data_AF-A0A1E3PMS1-F1
#
_entry.id   AF-A0A1E3PMS1-F1
#
_cell.length_a   1.000
_cell.length_b   1.000
_cell.length_c   1.000
_cell.angle_alpha   90.00
_cell.angle_beta   90.00
_cell.angle_gamma   90.00
#
_symmetry.space_group_name_H-M   'P 1'
#
loop_
_entity.id
_entity.type
_entity.pdbx_description
1 polymer ?
#
loop_
_entity_poly.entity_id
_entity_poly.type
_entity_poly.pdbx_seq_one_letter_code
_entity_poly.pdbx_strand_id
1 'polypeptide(L)' 'IYNTFIKRNSVFVGTIFFAAFAFDVGYGYTMDKVFDNINKGKQWKDIRHKYVEDEE' A
#
# COMPACT_ATOMS: atom_id res chain seq x y z
N ILE A 1 21.85 -4.60 -13.06
CA ILE A 1 21.48 -3.95 -11.77
C ILE A 1 22.63 -3.10 -11.23
N TYR A 2 23.76 -3.67 -10.80
CA TYR A 2 24.86 -2.89 -10.19
C TYR A 2 25.39 -1.77 -11.10
N ASN A 3 25.81 -2.09 -12.32
CA ASN A 3 26.36 -1.10 -13.25
C ASN A 3 25.35 -0.03 -13.70
N THR A 4 24.06 -0.34 -13.67
CA THR A 4 22.99 0.51 -14.18
C THR A 4 22.43 1.46 -13.12
N PHE A 5 22.24 0.96 -11.90
CA PHE A 5 21.52 1.68 -10.84
C PHE A 5 22.36 1.98 -9.60
N ILE A 6 23.42 1.21 -9.33
CA ILE A 6 24.13 1.25 -8.04
C ILE A 6 25.52 1.90 -8.15
N LYS A 7 26.24 1.67 -9.26
CA LYS A 7 27.65 2.06 -9.41
C LYS A 7 27.93 3.58 -9.37
N ARG A 8 26.98 4.41 -9.81
CA ARG A 8 27.12 5.87 -9.85
C ARG A 8 26.28 6.50 -8.74
N ASN A 9 26.92 7.19 -7.79
CA ASN A 9 26.23 7.81 -6.64
C ASN A 9 25.04 8.70 -7.05
N SER A 10 25.19 9.49 -8.11
CA SER A 10 24.11 10.36 -8.60
C SER A 10 22.89 9.59 -9.13
N VAL A 11 23.10 8.40 -9.70
CA VAL A 11 22.01 7.52 -10.14
C VAL A 11 21.46 6.72 -8.97
N PHE A 12 22.32 6.31 -8.04
CA PHE A 12 21.98 5.50 -6.88
C PHE A 12 21.00 6.22 -5.94
N VAL A 13 21.26 7.48 -5.60
CA VAL A 13 20.36 8.27 -4.75
C VAL A 13 18.98 8.43 -5.39
N GLY A 14 18.92 8.75 -6.69
CA GLY A 14 17.65 8.84 -7.42
C GLY A 14 16.91 7.50 -7.47
N THR A 15 17.64 6.40 -7.63
CA THR A 15 17.07 5.05 -7.60
C THR A 15 16.45 4.74 -6.24
N ILE A 16 17.13 5.06 -5.13
CA ILE A 16 16.60 4.85 -3.78
C ILE A 16 15.31 5.64 -3.57
N PHE A 17 15.29 6.93 -3.92
CA PHE A 17 14.09 7.75 -3.73
C PHE A 17 12.91 7.27 -4.56
N PHE A 18 13.15 6.92 -5.83
CA PHE A 18 12.11 6.35 -6.67
C PHE A 18 11.59 5.02 -6.10
N ALA A 19 12.49 4.13 -5.68
CA ALA A 19 12.11 2.85 -5.10
C ALA A 19 11.33 3.02 -3.79
N ALA A 20 11.75 3.95 -2.93
CA ALA A 20 11.06 4.25 -1.68
C ALA A 20 9.64 4.76 -1.94
N PHE A 21 9.46 5.69 -2.87
CA PHE A 21 8.14 6.20 -3.24
C PHE A 21 7.23 5.11 -3.84
N ALA A 22 7.75 4.36 -4.80
CA ALA A 22 6.99 3.27 -5.41
C ALA A 22 6.63 2.17 -4.40
N PHE A 23 7.55 1.87 -3.48
CA PHE A 23 7.33 0.91 -2.40
C PHE A 23 6.27 1.41 -1.43
N ASP A 24 6.32 2.67 -0.98
CA ASP A 24 5.35 3.24 -0.05
C ASP A 24 3.91 3.09 -0.55
N VAL A 25 3.64 3.51 -1.79
CA VAL A 25 2.32 3.38 -2.44
C VAL A 25 1.89 1.92 -2.58
N GLY A 26 2.77 1.08 -3.14
CA GLY A 26 2.44 -0.32 -3.38
C GLY A 26 2.25 -1.12 -2.09
N TYR A 27 3.10 -0.86 -1.09
CA TYR A 27 3.07 -1.50 0.21
C TYR A 27 1.81 -1.12 0.97
N GLY A 28 1.45 0.17 1.03
CA GLY A 28 0.23 0.63 1.69
C GLY A 28 -1.02 -0.10 1.18
N TYR A 29 -1.25 -0.07 -0.14
CA TYR A 29 -2.39 -0.75 -0.75
C TYR A 29 -2.39 -2.27 -0.53
N THR A 30 -1.21 -2.88 -0.59
CA THR A 30 -1.08 -4.34 -0.40
C THR A 30 -1.37 -4.72 1.05
N MET A 31 -0.85 -3.96 2.00
CA MET A 31 -1.07 -4.22 3.42
C MET A 31 -2.51 -3.95 3.84
N ASP A 32 -3.16 -2.93 3.28
CA ASP A 32 -4.60 -2.71 3.46
C ASP A 32 -5.40 -3.93 3.03
N LYS A 33 -5.12 -4.49 1.83
CA LYS A 33 -5.76 -5.72 1.36
C LYS A 33 -5.51 -6.93 2.25
N VAL A 34 -4.28 -7.09 2.73
CA VAL A 34 -3.92 -8.19 3.63
C VAL A 34 -4.70 -8.05 4.93
N PHE A 35 -4.72 -6.87 5.51
CA PHE A 35 -5.50 -6.56 6.71
C PHE A 35 -6.98 -6.83 6.49
N ASP A 36 -7.50 -6.41 5.34
CA ASP A 36 -8.90 -6.58 4.98
C ASP A 36 -9.30 -8.04 4.91
N ASN A 37 -8.47 -8.86 4.29
CA ASN A 37 -8.72 -10.28 4.14
C ASN A 37 -8.64 -11.01 5.50
N ILE A 38 -7.67 -10.65 6.35
CA ILE A 38 -7.53 -11.22 7.70
C ILE A 38 -8.72 -10.86 8.60
N ASN A 39 -9.26 -9.64 8.45
CA ASN A 39 -10.35 -9.12 9.27
C ASN A 39 -11.71 -9.14 8.59
N LYS A 40 -11.86 -9.93 7.52
CA LYS A 40 -13.11 -10.03 6.75
C LYS A 40 -14.28 -10.39 7.66
N GLY A 41 -15.37 -9.63 7.52
CA GLY A 41 -16.61 -9.80 8.29
C GLY A 41 -16.59 -9.14 9.67
N LYS A 42 -15.47 -8.55 10.09
CA LYS A 42 -15.34 -7.83 11.37
C LYS A 42 -15.22 -6.32 11.17
N GLN A 43 -14.79 -5.87 10.00
CA GLN A 43 -14.56 -4.46 9.75
C GLN A 43 -15.87 -3.70 9.60
N TRP A 44 -15.85 -2.41 9.93
CA TRP A 44 -17.03 -1.56 9.79
C TRP A 44 -17.60 -1.60 8.36
N LYS A 45 -16.75 -1.52 7.33
CA LYS A 45 -17.19 -1.63 5.93
C LYS A 45 -17.91 -2.95 5.60
N ASP A 46 -17.64 -4.02 6.35
CA ASP A 46 -18.29 -5.32 6.15
C ASP A 46 -19.64 -5.40 6.90
N ILE A 47 -19.79 -4.70 8.03
CA ILE A 47 -20.96 -4.83 8.92
C ILE A 47 -21.87 -3.60 8.96
N ARG A 48 -21.46 -2.48 8.34
CA ARG A 48 -22.17 -1.19 8.38
C ARG A 48 -23.64 -1.30 7.98
N HIS A 49 -23.93 -2.11 6.97
CA HIS A 49 -25.28 -2.36 6.46
C HIS A 49 -26.26 -2.91 7.51
N LYS A 50 -25.77 -3.40 8.65
CA LYS A 50 -26.62 -3.90 9.74
C LYS A 50 -27.07 -2.81 10.70
N TYR A 51 -26.47 -1.62 10.64
CA TYR A 51 -26.58 -0.61 11.69
C TYR A 51 -26.94 0.78 11.19
N VAL A 52 -26.79 1.03 9.89
CA VAL A 52 -27.19 2.29 9.28
C VAL A 52 -28.44 2.01 8.47
N GLU A 53 -29.58 2.56 8.92
CA GLU A 53 -30.80 2.64 8.10
C GLU A 53 -30.48 3.52 6.89
N ASP A 54 -30.90 3.10 5.70
CA ASP A 54 -30.70 3.89 4.49
C ASP A 54 -31.33 5.26 4.72
N GLU A 55 -30.52 6.32 4.62
CA GLU A 55 -31.02 7.70 4.58
C GLU A 55 -31.83 7.83 3.29
N GLU A 56 -33.15 7.67 3.39
CA GLU A 56 -34.11 8.06 2.33
C GLU A 56 -33.93 9.54 1.92
#